data_AF-A0A7C8Z678-F1
#
_entry.id   AF-A0A7C8Z678-F1
#
_cell.length_a   1.000
_cell.length_b   1.000
_cell.length_c   1.000
_cell.angle_alpha   90.00
_cell.angle_beta   90.00
_cell.angle_gamma   90.00
#
_symmetry.space_group_name_H-M   'P 1'
#
loop_
_entity.id
_entity.type
_entity.pdbx_description
1 polymer ?
#
loop_
_entity_poly.entity_id
_entity_poly.type
_entity_poly.pdbx_seq_one_letter_code
_entity_poly.pdbx_strand_id
1 'polypeptide(L)'
;KTVSEVIHDMTEGGADYCFECVGMVSLVQEAFASCRKGWGKTVVLGVAQPGSHLSLSSTDVLCSGKTLTGTLFGGLKPKSDVPILAQRYLDKELRLDEFVTHEMKFD
;
A
#
# COMPACT_ATOMS: atom_id res chain seq x y z
N LYS A 1 -9.55 -7.06 -19.77
CA LYS A 1 -9.35 -7.62 -18.44
C LYS A 1 -9.17 -6.46 -17.46
N THR A 2 -9.79 -6.51 -16.29
CA THR A 2 -9.49 -5.55 -15.21
C THR A 2 -8.08 -5.77 -14.69
N VAL A 3 -7.54 -4.83 -13.92
CA VAL A 3 -6.20 -4.97 -13.32
C VAL A 3 -6.18 -6.17 -12.36
N SER A 4 -7.24 -6.34 -11.58
CA SER A 4 -7.46 -7.46 -10.68
C SER A 4 -7.50 -8.80 -11.40
N GLU A 5 -8.18 -8.92 -12.55
CA GLU A 5 -8.15 -10.15 -13.36
C GLU A 5 -6.73 -10.48 -13.83
N VAL A 6 -5.97 -9.48 -14.30
CA VAL A 6 -4.58 -9.68 -14.72
C VAL A 6 -3.70 -10.14 -13.55
N ILE A 7 -3.84 -9.51 -12.38
CA ILE A 7 -3.07 -9.89 -11.19
C ILE A 7 -3.45 -11.30 -10.74
N HIS A 8 -4.73 -11.66 -10.74
CA HIS A 8 -5.18 -13.01 -10.38
C HIS A 8 -4.61 -14.07 -11.34
N ASP A 9 -4.58 -13.79 -12.64
CA ASP A 9 -3.97 -14.68 -13.64
C ASP A 9 -2.46 -14.85 -13.41
N MET A 10 -1.75 -13.75 -13.10
CA MET A 10 -0.29 -13.76 -12.86
C MET A 10 0.12 -14.45 -11.56
N THR A 11 -0.78 -14.46 -10.56
CA THR A 11 -0.47 -14.89 -9.19
C THR A 11 -1.27 -16.11 -8.76
N GLU A 12 -2.04 -16.71 -9.66
CA GLU A 12 -2.88 -17.89 -9.41
C GLU A 12 -3.83 -17.67 -8.22
N GLY A 13 -4.60 -16.58 -8.25
CA GLY A 13 -5.65 -16.29 -7.27
C GLY A 13 -5.48 -15.02 -6.42
N GLY A 14 -4.56 -14.14 -6.81
CA GLY A 14 -4.38 -12.82 -6.22
C GLY A 14 -3.12 -12.72 -5.35
N ALA A 15 -2.70 -11.49 -5.09
CA ALA A 15 -1.51 -11.19 -4.29
C ALA A 15 -1.80 -11.31 -2.78
N ASP A 16 -0.82 -11.79 -2.02
CA ASP A 16 -0.93 -11.89 -0.55
C ASP A 16 -1.01 -10.52 0.11
N TYR A 17 -0.29 -9.53 -0.43
CA TYR A 17 -0.30 -8.15 0.02
C TYR A 17 -0.48 -7.20 -1.16
N CYS A 18 -1.40 -6.25 -1.02
CA CYS A 18 -1.59 -5.15 -1.98
C CYS A 18 -1.39 -3.82 -1.27
N PHE A 19 -0.63 -2.91 -1.87
CA PHE A 19 -0.36 -1.57 -1.31
C PHE A 19 -0.93 -0.52 -2.24
N GLU A 20 -1.85 0.30 -1.75
CA GLU A 20 -2.38 1.45 -2.50
C GLU A 20 -1.61 2.71 -2.09
N CYS A 21 -0.83 3.26 -3.04
CA CYS A 21 0.13 4.34 -2.79
C CYS A 21 -0.17 5.61 -3.60
N VAL A 22 -1.37 5.73 -4.20
CA VAL A 22 -1.75 6.86 -5.06
C VAL A 22 -2.70 7.80 -4.34
N GLY A 23 -3.67 7.27 -3.57
CA GLY A 23 -4.71 8.04 -2.90
C GLY A 23 -6.00 8.17 -3.71
N MET A 24 -6.34 7.15 -4.49
CA MET A 24 -7.62 7.09 -5.21
C MET A 24 -8.48 5.95 -4.71
N VAL A 25 -9.74 6.25 -4.34
CA VAL A 25 -10.67 5.24 -3.81
C VAL A 25 -10.90 4.08 -4.78
N SER A 26 -11.02 4.36 -6.07
CA SER A 26 -11.17 3.32 -7.10
C SER A 26 -9.98 2.35 -7.11
N LEU A 27 -8.76 2.84 -6.85
CA LEU A 27 -7.56 2.01 -6.76
C LEU A 27 -7.50 1.23 -5.46
N VAL A 28 -8.09 1.72 -4.36
CA VAL A 28 -8.25 0.93 -3.13
C VAL A 28 -9.17 -0.26 -3.38
N GLN A 29 -10.29 -0.07 -4.09
CA GLN A 29 -11.20 -1.14 -4.46
C GLN A 29 -10.52 -2.16 -5.40
N GLU A 30 -9.77 -1.67 -6.39
CA GLU A 30 -9.04 -2.54 -7.31
C GLU A 30 -7.94 -3.34 -6.60
N ALA A 31 -7.20 -2.71 -5.68
CA ALA A 31 -6.21 -3.38 -4.84
C ALA A 31 -6.88 -4.46 -3.96
N PHE A 32 -8.02 -4.15 -3.34
CA PHE A 32 -8.79 -5.12 -2.56
C PHE A 32 -9.29 -6.29 -3.41
N ALA A 33 -9.75 -6.03 -4.65
CA ALA A 33 -10.16 -7.07 -5.59
C ALA A 33 -8.97 -7.96 -6.02
N SER A 34 -7.82 -7.35 -6.27
CA SER A 34 -6.56 -8.01 -6.66
C SER A 34 -5.95 -8.86 -5.53
N CYS A 35 -6.35 -8.59 -4.30
CA CYS A 35 -5.85 -9.29 -3.12
C CYS A 35 -6.44 -10.70 -3.00
N ARG A 36 -5.63 -11.65 -2.52
CA ARG A 36 -5.98 -13.07 -2.42
C ARG A 36 -7.10 -13.32 -1.42
N LYS A 37 -8.06 -14.18 -1.79
CA LYS A 37 -9.12 -14.63 -0.87
C LYS A 37 -8.53 -15.48 0.27
N GLY A 38 -9.10 -15.37 1.46
CA GLY A 38 -8.75 -16.15 2.65
C GLY A 38 -7.82 -15.43 3.62
N TRP A 39 -6.69 -14.90 3.15
CA TRP A 39 -5.69 -14.26 4.02
C TRP A 39 -5.06 -12.97 3.46
N GLY A 40 -5.43 -12.59 2.23
CA GLY A 40 -4.82 -11.43 1.58
C GLY A 40 -5.05 -10.13 2.36
N LYS A 41 -4.03 -9.27 2.39
CA LYS A 41 -4.06 -7.97 3.06
C LYS A 41 -3.85 -6.81 2.09
N THR A 42 -4.84 -5.93 2.00
CA THR A 42 -4.72 -4.63 1.33
C THR A 42 -4.37 -3.55 2.35
N VAL A 43 -3.32 -2.77 2.07
CA VAL A 43 -2.81 -1.68 2.90
C VAL A 43 -2.95 -0.37 2.14
N VAL A 44 -3.67 0.58 2.70
CA VAL A 44 -3.85 1.92 2.13
C VAL A 44 -2.82 2.89 2.73
N LEU A 45 -2.05 3.53 1.86
CA LEU A 45 -1.01 4.52 2.18
C LEU A 45 -1.31 5.86 1.53
N GLY A 46 -1.86 5.83 0.31
CA GLY A 46 -2.26 7.01 -0.42
C GLY A 46 -3.35 7.80 0.30
N VAL A 47 -3.26 9.13 0.26
CA VAL A 47 -4.23 10.01 0.91
C VAL A 47 -5.30 10.41 -0.09
N ALA A 48 -6.52 9.91 0.12
CA ALA A 48 -7.66 10.27 -0.71
C ALA A 48 -8.11 11.72 -0.51
N GLN A 49 -8.79 12.28 -1.52
CA GLN A 49 -9.36 13.62 -1.43
C GLN A 49 -10.36 13.72 -0.27
N PRO A 50 -10.41 14.85 0.45
CA PRO A 50 -11.40 15.07 1.52
C PRO A 50 -12.83 14.80 1.03
N GLY A 51 -13.61 14.06 1.83
CA GLY A 51 -14.99 13.68 1.48
C GLY A 51 -15.12 12.47 0.55
N SER A 52 -14.01 11.84 0.14
CA SER A 52 -14.07 10.58 -0.60
C SER A 52 -14.55 9.42 0.28
N HIS A 53 -15.38 8.54 -0.26
CA HIS A 53 -15.92 7.39 0.45
C HIS A 53 -15.53 6.08 -0.22
N LEU A 54 -14.96 5.16 0.55
CA LEU A 54 -14.73 3.79 0.13
C LEU A 54 -15.99 2.95 0.32
N SER A 55 -16.47 2.35 -0.78
CA SER A 55 -17.62 1.45 -0.77
C SER A 55 -17.17 0.03 -1.08
N LEU A 56 -17.47 -0.93 -0.20
CA LEU A 56 -17.21 -2.35 -0.42
C LEU A 56 -18.51 -3.13 -0.31
N SER A 57 -18.64 -4.19 -1.10
CA SER A 57 -19.76 -5.12 -0.98
C SER A 57 -19.70 -5.84 0.35
N SER A 58 -20.76 -5.74 1.17
CA SER A 58 -20.82 -6.40 2.48
C SER A 58 -20.61 -7.92 2.38
N THR A 59 -21.15 -8.55 1.34
CA THR A 59 -20.97 -9.99 1.11
C THR A 59 -19.52 -10.32 0.77
N ASP A 60 -18.85 -9.49 -0.02
CA ASP A 60 -17.45 -9.72 -0.36
C ASP A 60 -16.56 -9.52 0.88
N VAL A 61 -16.82 -8.50 1.69
CA VAL A 61 -16.13 -8.30 2.97
C VAL A 61 -16.31 -9.50 3.90
N LEU A 62 -17.53 -10.03 4.02
CA LEU A 62 -17.83 -11.16 4.91
C LEU A 62 -17.22 -12.48 4.40
N CYS A 63 -17.33 -12.75 3.10
CA CYS A 63 -17.00 -14.07 2.54
C CYS A 63 -15.57 -14.18 2.02
N SER A 64 -14.90 -13.06 1.72
CA SER A 64 -13.57 -13.12 1.10
C SER A 64 -12.44 -13.45 2.06
N GLY A 65 -12.62 -13.28 3.37
CA GLY A 65 -11.55 -13.47 4.37
C GLY A 65 -10.39 -12.49 4.23
N LYS A 66 -10.52 -11.44 3.41
CA LYS A 66 -9.46 -10.44 3.18
C LYS A 66 -9.39 -9.46 4.34
N THR A 67 -8.21 -8.88 4.55
CA THR A 67 -8.00 -7.74 5.44
C THR A 67 -7.83 -6.47 4.62
N LEU A 68 -8.55 -5.41 4.98
CA LEU A 68 -8.27 -4.05 4.53
C LEU A 68 -7.82 -3.23 5.73
N THR A 69 -6.67 -2.56 5.62
CA THR A 69 -6.14 -1.69 6.66
C THR A 69 -5.53 -0.44 6.06
N GLY A 70 -5.44 0.63 6.85
CA GLY A 70 -4.64 1.80 6.53
C GLY A 70 -3.33 1.80 7.29
N THR A 71 -2.40 2.67 6.90
CA THR A 71 -1.23 2.99 7.69
C THR A 71 -0.89 4.48 7.58
N LEU A 72 -0.45 5.06 8.69
CA LEU A 72 0.09 6.41 8.73
C LEU A 72 1.57 6.31 9.05
N PHE A 73 2.41 6.98 8.24
CA PHE A 73 3.87 6.96 8.42
C PHE A 73 4.47 5.54 8.45
N GLY A 74 3.86 4.60 7.72
CA GLY A 74 4.29 3.19 7.70
C GLY A 74 4.07 2.43 9.00
N GLY A 75 3.35 3.00 9.98
CA GLY A 75 3.17 2.42 11.32
C GLY A 75 4.36 2.70 12.24
N LEU A 76 5.27 3.58 11.84
CA LEU A 76 6.48 3.90 12.58
C LEU A 76 6.19 4.87 13.73
N LYS A 77 6.94 4.70 14.83
CA LYS A 77 7.09 5.66 15.91
C LYS A 77 8.30 6.55 15.60
N PRO A 78 8.13 7.82 15.20
CA PRO A 78 9.22 8.61 14.62
C PRO A 78 10.44 8.72 15.53
N LYS A 79 10.25 8.92 16.84
CA LYS A 79 11.35 9.11 17.80
C LYS A 79 12.24 7.88 17.97
N SER A 80 11.67 6.68 17.91
CA SER A 80 12.43 5.43 18.08
C SER A 80 12.88 4.84 16.74
N ASP A 81 12.06 4.95 15.71
CA ASP A 81 12.24 4.15 14.50
C ASP A 81 13.03 4.88 13.42
N VAL A 82 12.96 6.22 13.34
CA VAL A 82 13.75 7.00 12.37
C VAL A 82 15.26 6.83 12.62
N PRO A 83 15.79 6.89 13.87
CA PRO A 83 17.20 6.60 14.12
C PRO A 83 17.63 5.20 13.64
N ILE A 84 16.76 4.19 13.77
CA ILE A 84 17.02 2.84 13.29
C ILE A 84 17.10 2.82 11.76
N LEU A 85 16.16 3.47 11.07
CA LEU A 85 16.18 3.56 9.60
C LEU A 85 17.41 4.32 9.09
N ALA A 86 17.83 5.39 9.77
CA ALA A 86 19.05 6.11 9.43
C ALA A 86 20.29 5.21 9.56
N GLN A 87 20.38 4.42 10.64
CA GLN A 87 21.45 3.45 10.81
C GLN A 87 21.46 2.41 9.69
N ARG A 88 20.31 1.83 9.34
CA ARG A 88 20.20 0.87 8.22
C ARG A 88 20.61 1.45 6.87
N TYR A 89 20.39 2.74 6.65
CA TYR A 89 20.92 3.43 5.47
C TYR A 89 22.45 3.56 5.51
N LEU A 90 23.03 3.93 6.65
CA LEU A 90 24.50 3.98 6.83
C LEU A 90 25.14 2.60 6.63
N ASP A 91 24.47 1.55 7.11
CA ASP A 91 24.85 0.14 6.95
C ASP A 91 24.61 -0.40 5.52
N LYS A 92 24.14 0.44 4.60
CA LYS A 92 23.87 0.12 3.19
C LYS A 92 22.78 -0.93 2.97
N GLU A 93 21.90 -1.14 3.95
CA GLU A 93 20.71 -1.99 3.81
C GLU A 93 19.60 -1.30 3.01
N LEU A 94 19.58 0.04 3.00
CA LEU A 94 18.58 0.85 2.31
C LEU A 94 19.19 1.65 1.15
N ARG A 95 18.59 1.55 -0.03
CA ARG A 95 19.00 2.28 -1.25
C ARG A 95 18.25 3.62 -1.36
N LEU A 96 18.61 4.59 -0.53
CA LEU A 96 17.91 5.89 -0.49
C LEU A 96 18.40 6.89 -1.53
N ASP A 97 19.67 6.80 -1.94
CA ASP A 97 20.30 7.77 -2.84
C ASP A 97 19.58 7.85 -4.21
N GLU A 98 18.98 6.75 -4.66
CA GLU A 98 18.24 6.65 -5.92
C GLU A 98 16.94 7.46 -5.94
N PHE A 99 16.41 7.85 -4.78
CA PHE A 99 15.20 8.68 -4.70
C PHE A 99 15.51 10.16 -4.89
N VAL A 100 16.77 10.59 -4.77
CA VAL A 100 17.19 11.98 -5.01
C VAL A 100 17.40 12.17 -6.52
N THR A 101 16.38 12.69 -7.20
CA THR A 101 16.42 12.91 -8.66
C THR A 101 16.91 14.31 -9.05
N HIS A 102 16.76 15.29 -8.15
CA HIS A 102 17.07 16.69 -8.40
C HIS A 102 17.58 17.34 -7.11
N GLU A 103 18.56 18.23 -7.24
CA GLU A 103 19.04 19.10 -6.16
C GLU A 103 18.89 20.55 -6.58
N MET A 104 18.34 21.38 -5.70
CA MET A 104 18.13 22.80 -5.91
C MET A 104 18.63 23.58 -4.71
N LYS A 105 19.04 24.83 -4.93
CA LYS A 105 19.37 25.76 -3.84
C LYS A 105 18.08 26.23 -3.17
N PHE A 106 18.21 26.72 -1.94
CA PHE A 106 17.10 27.23 -1.14
C PHE A 106 16.64 28.65 -1.54
N ASP A 107 17.43 29.33 -2.39
CA ASP A 107 17.23 30.72 -2.80
C ASP A 107 15.94 30.95 -3.63
#